data_AF-A0A7W8MSN4-F1
#
_entry.id   AF-A0A7W8MSN4-F1
#
_cell.length_a   1.000
_cell.length_b   1.000
_cell.length_c   1.000
_cell.angle_alpha   90.00
_cell.angle_beta   90.00
_cell.angle_gamma   90.00
#
_symmetry.space_group_name_H-M   'P 1'
#
loop_
_entity.id
_entity.type
_entity.pdbx_description
1 polymer ?
#
loop_
_entity_poly.entity_id
_entity_poly.type
_entity_poly.pdbx_seq_one_letter_code
_entity_poly.pdbx_strand_id
1 'polypeptide(L)'
;MAFTSSGLPNNGKTAHYQISYDSTLSPVDGVARALDLFNICEADFALMSGWFAGVNLIFNFPLPVQIVNAFGGASWSDPSGFQLIFGASPTITIKPGSGTSVNLLRYLLVSEVTEMFMVSKNNQWAEPTSLFQGGDEGSMGEGLSRFLGVQFQLANGIGGVPPPGAGVVPVWLNGARPDFVNNDPDDNRPDIVTGCTTLFIYYLFNQLNFSIQQIINAGASNLAGVYQNLTGQPDGWGSFLDLVNRYYPPVFSPYTPKGDNIFPVSDLNAFFPPNPITCGYGQTTLISIDRPAMAQVNVVLTSDNPGLVQVPATVTIPVGGTSAPVTISTTAIPIPFAPQIVNLHASYAGKTITVACEVVPPYLTGLTIAPAKVTCGTMRLERLR
;
A
#
# COMPACT_ATOMS: atom_id res chain seq x y z
N MET A 1 0.77 -27.19 26.07
CA MET A 1 2.17 -26.84 25.74
C MET A 1 2.81 -26.29 27.01
N ALA A 2 4.10 -26.54 27.24
CA ALA A 2 4.81 -25.98 28.38
C ALA A 2 5.62 -24.75 27.92
N PHE A 3 5.53 -23.66 28.67
CA PHE A 3 6.26 -22.43 28.40
C PHE A 3 7.36 -22.23 29.44
N THR A 4 8.50 -21.71 29.01
CA THR A 4 9.65 -21.45 29.89
C THR A 4 10.25 -20.09 29.58
N SER A 5 10.86 -19.47 30.59
CA SER A 5 11.69 -18.26 30.46
C SER A 5 13.16 -18.55 30.78
N SER A 6 13.54 -19.83 30.80
CA SER A 6 14.92 -20.26 31.03
C SER A 6 15.89 -19.58 30.06
N GLY A 7 17.00 -19.05 30.57
CA GLY A 7 18.00 -18.34 29.77
C GLY A 7 17.67 -16.87 29.48
N LEU A 8 16.52 -16.36 29.92
CA LEU A 8 16.19 -14.94 29.83
C LEU A 8 16.60 -14.18 31.10
N PRO A 9 17.05 -12.91 30.98
CA PRO A 9 17.27 -12.05 32.13
C PRO A 9 16.00 -11.89 32.98
N ASN A 10 16.14 -11.81 34.31
CA ASN A 10 15.03 -11.61 35.24
C ASN A 10 13.85 -12.59 35.00
N ASN A 11 14.15 -13.84 34.60
CA ASN A 11 13.15 -14.84 34.21
C ASN A 11 12.16 -14.34 33.15
N GLY A 12 12.61 -13.50 32.20
CA GLY A 12 11.80 -12.97 31.11
C GLY A 12 10.95 -11.74 31.48
N LYS A 13 11.11 -11.18 32.68
CA LYS A 13 10.31 -10.04 33.16
C LYS A 13 10.95 -8.69 32.85
N THR A 14 10.22 -7.84 32.13
CA THR A 14 10.50 -6.41 31.92
C THR A 14 9.51 -5.55 32.74
N ALA A 15 9.40 -4.26 32.45
CA ALA A 15 8.41 -3.40 33.10
C ALA A 15 6.98 -3.76 32.66
N HIS A 16 6.80 -3.96 31.35
CA HIS A 16 5.48 -4.20 30.75
C HIS A 16 5.23 -5.66 30.34
N TYR A 17 6.23 -6.52 30.25
CA TYR A 17 6.06 -7.87 29.71
C TYR A 17 6.70 -8.98 30.57
N GLN A 18 6.07 -10.16 30.51
CA GLN A 18 6.57 -11.41 31.05
C GLN A 18 6.71 -12.38 29.88
N ILE A 19 7.89 -12.41 29.28
CA ILE A 19 8.17 -13.17 28.07
C ILE A 19 8.51 -14.61 28.43
N SER A 20 7.89 -15.54 27.70
CA SER A 20 8.15 -16.97 27.76
C SER A 20 8.04 -17.56 26.35
N TYR A 21 8.67 -18.71 26.13
CA TYR A 21 8.65 -19.41 24.85
C TYR A 21 8.34 -20.89 25.04
N ASP A 22 7.77 -21.50 24.01
CA ASP A 22 7.42 -22.92 23.97
C ASP A 22 8.68 -23.78 24.17
N SER A 23 8.66 -24.66 25.18
CA SER A 23 9.81 -25.51 25.53
C SER A 23 10.18 -26.52 24.44
N THR A 24 9.32 -26.71 23.42
CA THR A 24 9.61 -27.57 22.26
C THR A 24 10.50 -26.89 21.22
N LEU A 25 10.67 -25.57 21.29
CA LEU A 25 11.65 -24.85 20.47
C LEU A 25 13.07 -25.27 20.88
N SER A 26 13.98 -25.37 19.91
CA SER A 26 15.38 -25.61 20.25
C SER A 26 15.88 -24.50 21.18
N PRO A 27 16.77 -24.77 22.16
CA PRO A 27 17.27 -23.73 23.06
C PRO A 27 17.88 -22.53 22.32
N VAL A 28 18.57 -22.78 21.20
CA VAL A 28 19.14 -21.72 20.36
C VAL A 28 18.04 -20.84 19.75
N ASP A 29 16.95 -21.43 19.30
CA ASP A 29 15.89 -20.75 18.56
C ASP A 29 14.87 -20.06 19.51
N GLY A 30 14.46 -20.75 20.57
CA GLY A 30 13.54 -20.21 21.59
C GLY A 30 14.17 -19.10 22.41
N VAL A 31 15.37 -19.31 22.95
CA VAL A 31 16.06 -18.30 23.79
C VAL A 31 16.44 -17.09 22.96
N ALA A 32 17.01 -17.26 21.75
CA ALA A 32 17.45 -16.13 20.94
C ALA A 32 16.29 -15.18 20.61
N ARG A 33 15.18 -15.70 20.08
CA ARG A 33 14.01 -14.87 19.74
C ARG A 33 13.41 -14.17 20.95
N ALA A 34 13.28 -14.90 22.06
CA ALA A 34 12.72 -14.35 23.28
C ALA A 34 13.64 -13.28 23.89
N LEU A 35 14.97 -13.46 23.80
CA LEU A 35 15.97 -12.49 24.26
C LEU A 35 16.00 -11.25 23.36
N ASP A 36 15.94 -11.42 22.04
CA ASP A 36 15.90 -10.29 21.11
C ASP A 36 14.64 -9.45 21.32
N LEU A 37 13.48 -10.09 21.53
CA LEU A 37 12.24 -9.38 21.88
C LEU A 37 12.35 -8.69 23.24
N PHE A 38 12.88 -9.38 24.26
CA PHE A 38 13.09 -8.84 25.60
C PHE A 38 13.90 -7.53 25.58
N ASN A 39 14.95 -7.47 24.76
CA ASN A 39 15.83 -6.32 24.69
C ASN A 39 15.20 -5.07 24.04
N ILE A 40 14.10 -5.20 23.31
CA ILE A 40 13.51 -4.11 22.51
C ILE A 40 12.04 -3.80 22.84
N CYS A 41 11.31 -4.74 23.45
CA CYS A 41 9.87 -4.64 23.66
C CYS A 41 9.42 -3.40 24.45
N GLU A 42 10.26 -2.88 25.35
CA GLU A 42 9.97 -1.66 26.13
C GLU A 42 9.99 -0.39 25.26
N ALA A 43 10.89 -0.33 24.26
CA ALA A 43 10.90 0.76 23.29
C ALA A 43 9.66 0.70 22.38
N ASP A 44 9.25 -0.51 21.98
CA ASP A 44 8.05 -0.73 21.19
C ASP A 44 6.79 -0.34 21.97
N PHE A 45 6.73 -0.67 23.27
CA PHE A 45 5.65 -0.24 24.15
C PHE A 45 5.60 1.29 24.28
N ALA A 46 6.76 1.95 24.45
CA ALA A 46 6.82 3.41 24.51
C ALA A 46 6.30 4.08 23.22
N LEU A 47 6.58 3.49 22.05
CA LEU A 47 6.04 3.96 20.78
C LEU A 47 4.51 3.85 20.73
N MET A 48 3.96 2.67 21.08
CA MET A 48 2.50 2.45 21.13
C MET A 48 1.83 3.40 22.12
N SER A 49 2.39 3.55 23.31
CA SER A 49 1.91 4.50 24.32
C SER A 49 1.92 5.95 23.82
N GLY A 50 2.90 6.32 22.98
CA GLY A 50 2.94 7.61 22.30
C GLY A 50 1.80 7.83 21.31
N TRP A 51 1.36 6.79 20.58
CA TRP A 51 0.18 6.87 19.71
C TRP A 51 -1.12 6.98 20.50
N PHE A 52 -1.22 6.28 21.62
CA PHE A 52 -2.36 6.32 22.54
C PHE A 52 -2.13 7.26 23.73
N ALA A 53 -1.55 8.45 23.46
CA ALA A 53 -1.20 9.41 24.51
C ALA A 53 -2.38 9.69 25.46
N GLY A 54 -2.16 9.53 26.76
CA GLY A 54 -3.17 9.72 27.80
C GLY A 54 -4.03 8.49 28.10
N VAL A 55 -3.81 7.36 27.43
CA VAL A 55 -4.46 6.08 27.73
C VAL A 55 -3.56 5.25 28.63
N ASN A 56 -4.11 4.85 29.78
CA ASN A 56 -3.50 3.81 30.61
C ASN A 56 -4.16 2.48 30.29
N LEU A 57 -3.35 1.43 30.10
CA LEU A 57 -3.91 0.08 29.99
C LEU A 57 -4.65 -0.29 31.28
N ILE A 58 -5.84 -0.87 31.13
CA ILE A 58 -6.66 -1.36 32.25
C ILE A 58 -6.19 -2.73 32.78
N PHE A 59 -5.08 -3.24 32.25
CA PHE A 59 -4.51 -4.56 32.51
C PHE A 59 -3.32 -4.49 33.47
N ASN A 60 -3.07 -5.59 34.18
CA ASN A 60 -1.94 -5.66 35.11
C ASN A 60 -0.64 -6.01 34.41
N PHE A 61 0.40 -5.22 34.68
CA PHE A 61 1.76 -5.50 34.26
C PHE A 61 2.51 -6.40 35.26
N PRO A 62 3.45 -7.23 34.78
CA PRO A 62 3.80 -7.44 33.37
C PRO A 62 2.75 -8.29 32.63
N LEU A 63 2.49 -7.97 31.36
CA LEU A 63 1.63 -8.75 30.47
C LEU A 63 2.33 -10.06 30.05
N PRO A 64 1.72 -11.24 30.28
CA PRO A 64 2.24 -12.50 29.78
C PRO A 64 2.34 -12.52 28.25
N VAL A 65 3.52 -12.85 27.73
CA VAL A 65 3.77 -13.06 26.29
C VAL A 65 4.29 -14.48 26.10
N GLN A 66 3.61 -15.26 25.26
CA GLN A 66 3.94 -16.64 24.95
C GLN A 66 4.32 -16.78 23.47
N ILE A 67 5.60 -17.05 23.20
CA ILE A 67 6.09 -17.35 21.84
C ILE A 67 5.91 -18.85 21.57
N VAL A 68 4.98 -19.18 20.68
CA VAL A 68 4.57 -20.56 20.39
C VAL A 68 5.34 -21.11 19.19
N ASN A 69 5.66 -22.41 19.21
CA ASN A 69 6.18 -23.14 18.05
C ASN A 69 5.06 -23.46 17.04
N ALA A 70 4.41 -22.43 16.52
CA ALA A 70 3.32 -22.54 15.56
C ALA A 70 3.35 -21.34 14.61
N PHE A 71 2.67 -21.47 13.48
CA PHE A 71 2.40 -20.38 12.55
C PHE A 71 0.92 -20.02 12.62
N GLY A 72 0.57 -18.74 12.74
CA GLY A 72 -0.83 -18.32 12.72
C GLY A 72 -1.12 -16.95 13.29
N GLY A 73 -0.19 -15.99 13.20
CA GLY A 73 -0.40 -14.62 13.69
C GLY A 73 -0.22 -14.51 15.21
N ALA A 74 -0.97 -13.62 15.82
CA ALA A 74 -1.06 -13.49 17.26
C ALA A 74 -2.52 -13.41 17.70
N SER A 75 -2.72 -13.48 19.01
CA SER A 75 -4.02 -13.35 19.66
C SER A 75 -3.76 -13.09 21.15
N TRP A 76 -4.56 -12.27 21.80
CA TRP A 76 -4.59 -12.17 23.26
C TRP A 76 -5.86 -12.83 23.82
N SER A 77 -5.77 -13.36 25.04
CA SER A 77 -6.90 -14.04 25.68
C SER A 77 -6.88 -13.87 27.19
N ASP A 78 -8.06 -13.82 27.79
CA ASP A 78 -8.19 -13.76 29.24
C ASP A 78 -7.74 -15.07 29.90
N PRO A 79 -7.17 -15.02 31.13
CA PRO A 79 -6.84 -16.22 31.87
C PRO A 79 -8.08 -17.10 32.11
N SER A 80 -7.93 -18.42 31.93
CA SER A 80 -9.03 -19.36 32.15
C SER A 80 -9.55 -19.31 33.59
N GLY A 81 -10.87 -19.30 33.75
CA GLY A 81 -11.54 -19.36 35.06
C GLY A 81 -11.71 -18.03 35.80
N PHE A 82 -11.28 -16.91 35.22
CA PHE A 82 -11.55 -15.58 35.76
C PHE A 82 -12.80 -14.98 35.10
N GLN A 83 -13.93 -15.03 35.80
CA GLN A 83 -15.01 -14.08 35.61
C GLN A 83 -14.77 -12.91 36.57
N LEU A 84 -14.49 -11.74 36.00
CA LEU A 84 -14.82 -10.44 36.60
C LEU A 84 -14.08 -10.10 37.91
N ILE A 85 -12.98 -9.34 37.82
CA ILE A 85 -12.60 -8.23 38.71
C ILE A 85 -11.32 -7.60 38.12
N PHE A 86 -11.23 -6.26 38.17
CA PHE A 86 -10.06 -5.47 37.79
C PHE A 86 -8.75 -6.12 38.25
N GLY A 87 -7.79 -6.26 37.32
CA GLY A 87 -6.46 -6.81 37.59
C GLY A 87 -6.10 -8.15 36.94
N ALA A 88 -6.83 -8.58 35.91
CA ALA A 88 -6.38 -9.70 35.07
C ALA A 88 -5.22 -9.27 34.15
N SER A 89 -4.28 -10.17 33.92
CA SER A 89 -3.22 -10.02 32.91
C SER A 89 -3.51 -10.96 31.74
N PRO A 90 -4.13 -10.49 30.64
CA PRO A 90 -4.40 -11.32 29.48
C PRO A 90 -3.08 -11.85 28.92
N THR A 91 -3.12 -13.07 28.38
CA THR A 91 -1.97 -13.70 27.77
C THR A 91 -1.95 -13.41 26.28
N ILE A 92 -0.90 -12.75 25.83
CA ILE A 92 -0.60 -12.53 24.42
C ILE A 92 0.13 -13.77 23.89
N THR A 93 -0.43 -14.39 22.87
CA THR A 93 0.11 -15.59 22.22
C THR A 93 0.61 -15.23 20.83
N ILE A 94 1.91 -15.38 20.58
CA ILE A 94 2.55 -15.08 19.30
C ILE A 94 2.91 -16.41 18.61
N LYS A 95 2.43 -16.61 17.39
CA LYS A 95 2.65 -17.82 16.57
C LYS A 95 3.41 -17.44 15.29
N PRO A 96 4.72 -17.13 15.40
CA PRO A 96 5.46 -16.52 14.30
C PRO A 96 5.94 -17.56 13.26
N GLY A 97 5.89 -18.86 13.55
CA GLY A 97 6.50 -19.92 12.73
C GLY A 97 8.00 -20.10 13.00
N SER A 98 8.56 -21.22 12.55
CA SER A 98 9.97 -21.57 12.77
C SER A 98 10.94 -20.61 12.08
N GLY A 99 12.08 -20.31 12.74
CA GLY A 99 13.19 -19.55 12.14
C GLY A 99 12.88 -18.10 11.78
N THR A 100 11.84 -17.52 12.37
CA THR A 100 11.40 -16.15 12.06
C THR A 100 12.20 -15.08 12.79
N SER A 101 12.31 -13.92 12.14
CA SER A 101 13.05 -12.77 12.68
C SER A 101 12.32 -12.15 13.87
N VAL A 102 13.07 -11.52 14.78
CA VAL A 102 12.50 -10.70 15.87
C VAL A 102 11.54 -9.63 15.36
N ASN A 103 11.74 -9.10 14.15
CA ASN A 103 10.86 -8.07 13.58
C ASN A 103 9.42 -8.56 13.38
N LEU A 104 9.23 -9.85 13.03
CA LEU A 104 7.89 -10.42 12.96
C LEU A 104 7.27 -10.56 14.36
N LEU A 105 8.05 -10.98 15.36
CA LEU A 105 7.57 -11.08 16.74
C LEU A 105 7.15 -9.70 17.28
N ARG A 106 7.94 -8.66 16.99
CA ARG A 106 7.62 -7.28 17.37
C ARG A 106 6.35 -6.80 16.66
N TYR A 107 6.23 -7.02 15.34
CA TYR A 107 5.01 -6.68 14.59
C TYR A 107 3.78 -7.33 15.20
N LEU A 108 3.84 -8.64 15.48
CA LEU A 108 2.73 -9.38 16.07
C LEU A 108 2.39 -8.88 17.48
N LEU A 109 3.39 -8.69 18.35
CA LEU A 109 3.17 -8.14 19.68
C LEU A 109 2.53 -6.74 19.62
N VAL A 110 2.99 -5.90 18.70
CA VAL A 110 2.45 -4.54 18.52
C VAL A 110 1.00 -4.57 18.08
N SER A 111 0.62 -5.41 17.10
CA SER A 111 -0.78 -5.52 16.67
C SER A 111 -1.72 -5.81 17.85
N GLU A 112 -1.41 -6.83 18.65
CA GLU A 112 -2.23 -7.22 19.82
C GLU A 112 -2.26 -6.15 20.91
N VAL A 113 -1.11 -5.55 21.24
CA VAL A 113 -1.06 -4.54 22.31
C VAL A 113 -1.78 -3.26 21.89
N THR A 114 -1.82 -2.93 20.59
CA THR A 114 -2.64 -1.81 20.12
C THR A 114 -4.14 -2.05 20.28
N GLU A 115 -4.63 -3.28 20.11
CA GLU A 115 -6.03 -3.65 20.39
C GLU A 115 -6.32 -3.52 21.89
N MET A 116 -5.40 -3.95 22.75
CA MET A 116 -5.51 -3.74 24.19
C MET A 116 -5.58 -2.25 24.57
N PHE A 117 -4.86 -1.38 23.85
CA PHE A 117 -4.99 0.08 23.99
C PHE A 117 -6.36 0.59 23.49
N MET A 118 -6.89 0.05 22.39
CA MET A 118 -8.24 0.40 21.89
C MET A 118 -9.32 0.06 22.92
N VAL A 119 -9.26 -1.13 23.51
CA VAL A 119 -10.14 -1.53 24.63
C VAL A 119 -10.01 -0.55 25.80
N SER A 120 -8.77 -0.22 26.20
CA SER A 120 -8.51 0.68 27.32
C SER A 120 -8.94 2.14 27.05
N LYS A 121 -8.87 2.59 25.80
CA LYS A 121 -9.31 3.93 25.35
C LYS A 121 -10.83 4.07 25.47
N ASN A 122 -11.57 2.96 25.31
CA ASN A 122 -13.02 2.85 25.46
C ASN A 122 -13.78 3.95 24.69
N ASN A 123 -13.46 4.11 23.41
CA ASN A 123 -14.11 5.05 22.49
C ASN A 123 -14.56 4.35 21.19
N GLN A 124 -15.02 3.10 21.28
CA GLN A 124 -15.62 2.32 20.19
C GLN A 124 -14.66 1.81 19.10
N TRP A 125 -13.34 1.89 19.32
CA TRP A 125 -12.37 1.14 18.49
C TRP A 125 -12.34 -0.37 18.77
N ALA A 126 -12.99 -0.80 19.84
CA ALA A 126 -13.21 -2.21 20.15
C ALA A 126 -14.69 -2.40 20.50
N GLU A 127 -15.24 -3.58 20.19
CA GLU A 127 -16.62 -3.88 20.52
C GLU A 127 -16.82 -3.81 22.05
N PRO A 128 -17.99 -3.36 22.53
CA PRO A 128 -18.34 -3.43 23.94
C PRO A 128 -18.66 -4.89 24.31
N THR A 129 -17.69 -5.78 24.18
CA THR A 129 -17.73 -7.03 24.93
C THR A 129 -17.49 -6.67 26.39
N SER A 130 -18.12 -7.39 27.32
CA SER A 130 -17.64 -7.32 28.71
C SER A 130 -16.13 -7.54 28.64
N LEU A 131 -15.33 -6.67 29.27
CA LEU A 131 -13.84 -6.62 29.30
C LEU A 131 -13.12 -7.96 29.66
N PHE A 132 -13.85 -9.06 29.72
CA PHE A 132 -13.57 -10.35 30.34
C PHE A 132 -14.07 -11.55 29.49
N GLN A 133 -14.32 -11.34 28.19
CA GLN A 133 -14.58 -12.41 27.21
C GLN A 133 -13.68 -12.31 25.96
N GLY A 134 -12.50 -11.69 26.11
CA GLY A 134 -11.71 -11.25 24.95
C GLY A 134 -12.37 -10.04 24.28
N GLY A 135 -11.60 -8.98 24.09
CA GLY A 135 -12.06 -7.86 23.28
C GLY A 135 -11.98 -8.30 21.83
N ASP A 136 -13.12 -8.62 21.25
CA ASP A 136 -13.24 -8.60 19.80
C ASP A 136 -13.20 -7.11 19.40
N GLU A 137 -12.15 -6.71 18.69
CA GLU A 137 -11.99 -5.34 18.24
C GLU A 137 -12.85 -5.02 16.99
N GLY A 138 -13.56 -6.02 16.46
CA GLY A 138 -14.33 -5.94 15.24
C GLY A 138 -13.46 -5.62 14.02
N SER A 139 -14.06 -5.56 12.84
CA SER A 139 -13.28 -5.33 11.61
C SER A 139 -12.61 -3.95 11.54
N MET A 140 -13.15 -2.93 12.23
CA MET A 140 -12.53 -1.59 12.28
C MET A 140 -11.30 -1.55 13.20
N GLY A 141 -11.34 -2.23 14.36
CA GLY A 141 -10.21 -2.35 15.26
C GLY A 141 -9.09 -3.19 14.66
N GLU A 142 -9.44 -4.30 14.00
CA GLU A 142 -8.54 -5.12 13.19
C GLU A 142 -7.85 -4.30 12.10
N GLY A 143 -8.62 -3.45 11.39
CA GLY A 143 -8.07 -2.53 10.41
C GLY A 143 -7.05 -1.56 11.03
N LEU A 144 -7.33 -1.05 12.23
CA LEU A 144 -6.45 -0.12 12.94
C LEU A 144 -5.18 -0.83 13.46
N SER A 145 -5.28 -2.03 14.01
CA SER A 145 -4.11 -2.77 14.51
C SER A 145 -3.17 -3.20 13.39
N ARG A 146 -3.72 -3.57 12.22
CA ARG A 146 -2.97 -3.82 10.98
C ARG A 146 -2.25 -2.58 10.48
N PHE A 147 -2.95 -1.45 10.42
CA PHE A 147 -2.36 -0.16 10.07
C PHE A 147 -1.22 0.21 11.02
N LEU A 148 -1.44 0.15 12.34
CA LEU A 148 -0.44 0.49 13.35
C LEU A 148 0.75 -0.46 13.34
N GLY A 149 0.55 -1.75 13.05
CA GLY A 149 1.64 -2.70 12.84
C GLY A 149 2.57 -2.28 11.68
N VAL A 150 2.03 -1.74 10.59
CA VAL A 150 2.85 -1.19 9.49
C VAL A 150 3.50 0.14 9.88
N GLN A 151 2.80 1.02 10.61
CA GLN A 151 3.40 2.26 11.12
C GLN A 151 4.55 1.99 12.09
N PHE A 152 4.47 0.92 12.87
CA PHE A 152 5.53 0.45 13.75
C PHE A 152 6.78 0.05 12.95
N GLN A 153 6.59 -0.71 11.87
CA GLN A 153 7.70 -1.10 11.00
C GLN A 153 8.38 0.11 10.37
N LEU A 154 7.61 1.12 9.94
CA LEU A 154 8.14 2.36 9.38
C LEU A 154 8.92 3.17 10.42
N ALA A 155 8.36 3.35 11.62
CA ALA A 155 8.99 4.08 12.72
C ALA A 155 10.32 3.45 13.18
N ASN A 156 10.48 2.14 12.96
CA ASN A 156 11.66 1.37 13.34
C ASN A 156 12.59 1.03 12.16
N GLY A 157 12.32 1.53 10.95
CA GLY A 157 13.15 1.25 9.77
C GLY A 157 13.17 -0.23 9.34
N ILE A 158 12.16 -1.02 9.73
CA ILE A 158 12.03 -2.46 9.41
C ILE A 158 11.50 -2.65 7.99
N GLY A 159 10.55 -1.82 7.59
CA GLY A 159 9.81 -1.96 6.35
C GLY A 159 8.57 -1.06 6.32
N GLY A 160 7.82 -1.11 5.24
CA GLY A 160 6.61 -0.28 5.05
C GLY A 160 5.43 -1.06 4.48
N VAL A 161 5.42 -2.38 4.67
CA VAL A 161 4.37 -3.27 4.18
C VAL A 161 4.08 -4.34 5.24
N PRO A 162 2.86 -4.92 5.26
CA PRO A 162 2.56 -6.04 6.15
C PRO A 162 3.52 -7.22 5.91
N PRO A 163 3.74 -8.08 6.92
CA PRO A 163 4.48 -9.32 6.74
C PRO A 163 3.96 -10.16 5.55
N PRO A 164 4.81 -10.99 4.93
CA PRO A 164 4.40 -11.84 3.81
C PRO A 164 3.14 -12.65 4.14
N GLY A 165 2.12 -12.54 3.28
CA GLY A 165 0.83 -13.24 3.46
C GLY A 165 -0.18 -12.54 4.35
N ALA A 166 0.16 -11.40 4.97
CA ALA A 166 -0.74 -10.63 5.84
C ALA A 166 -1.45 -9.46 5.14
N GLY A 167 -1.15 -9.18 3.87
CA GLY A 167 -1.78 -8.09 3.12
C GLY A 167 -3.22 -8.40 2.74
N VAL A 168 -4.13 -7.46 3.02
CA VAL A 168 -5.58 -7.63 2.88
C VAL A 168 -6.21 -6.71 1.84
N VAL A 169 -5.59 -5.55 1.58
CA VAL A 169 -6.16 -4.54 0.68
C VAL A 169 -6.27 -5.00 -0.77
N PRO A 170 -5.31 -5.76 -1.35
CA PRO A 170 -5.49 -6.29 -2.69
C PRO A 170 -6.73 -7.18 -2.86
N VAL A 171 -7.22 -7.81 -1.78
CA VAL A 171 -8.43 -8.65 -1.82
C VAL A 171 -9.67 -7.80 -2.09
N TRP A 172 -9.83 -6.70 -1.35
CA TRP A 172 -10.95 -5.77 -1.54
C TRP A 172 -10.80 -4.93 -2.80
N LEU A 173 -9.60 -4.39 -3.07
CA LEU A 173 -9.32 -3.52 -4.21
C LEU A 173 -9.65 -4.20 -5.55
N ASN A 174 -9.36 -5.49 -5.67
CA ASN A 174 -9.59 -6.25 -6.90
C ASN A 174 -10.92 -7.01 -6.92
N GLY A 175 -11.69 -6.94 -5.82
CA GLY A 175 -13.01 -7.56 -5.68
C GLY A 175 -14.16 -6.64 -6.05
N ALA A 176 -15.35 -6.93 -5.52
CA ALA A 176 -16.57 -6.17 -5.75
C ALA A 176 -16.65 -4.83 -4.97
N ARG A 177 -15.65 -4.54 -4.12
CA ARG A 177 -15.56 -3.35 -3.26
C ARG A 177 -16.82 -3.07 -2.42
N PRO A 178 -17.34 -4.06 -1.66
CA PRO A 178 -18.48 -3.84 -0.75
C PRO A 178 -18.16 -2.81 0.34
N ASP A 179 -19.21 -2.14 0.84
CA ASP A 179 -19.13 -1.10 1.87
C ASP A 179 -19.00 -1.70 3.27
N PHE A 180 -17.75 -1.70 3.76
CA PHE A 180 -17.44 -1.98 5.16
C PHE A 180 -16.99 -0.75 5.95
N VAL A 181 -17.32 0.45 5.45
CA VAL A 181 -17.07 1.73 6.15
C VAL A 181 -18.31 2.15 6.92
N ASN A 182 -19.49 1.97 6.32
CA ASN A 182 -20.78 2.17 6.99
C ASN A 182 -21.30 0.90 7.69
N ASN A 183 -20.90 -0.28 7.19
CA ASN A 183 -21.34 -1.58 7.70
C ASN A 183 -20.13 -2.44 8.03
N ASP A 184 -19.62 -2.40 9.25
CA ASP A 184 -18.42 -3.08 9.69
C ASP A 184 -18.77 -4.32 10.52
N PRO A 185 -19.15 -5.45 9.90
CA PRO A 185 -19.39 -6.67 10.66
C PRO A 185 -18.11 -7.05 11.42
N ASP A 186 -18.28 -7.71 12.57
CA ASP A 186 -17.18 -8.39 13.23
C ASP A 186 -16.52 -9.37 12.24
N ASP A 187 -15.22 -9.16 12.02
CA ASP A 187 -14.37 -10.00 11.22
C ASP A 187 -12.88 -9.80 11.55
N ASN A 188 -12.25 -10.88 12.00
CA ASN A 188 -10.81 -10.96 12.27
C ASN A 188 -10.01 -11.69 11.18
N ARG A 189 -10.66 -12.05 10.07
CA ARG A 189 -10.01 -12.81 9.00
C ARG A 189 -9.31 -11.88 8.02
N PRO A 190 -8.15 -12.30 7.47
CA PRO A 190 -7.49 -11.56 6.41
C PRO A 190 -8.24 -11.75 5.08
N ASP A 191 -9.26 -10.91 4.83
CA ASP A 191 -10.15 -11.04 3.69
C ASP A 191 -10.67 -9.68 3.17
N ILE A 192 -11.83 -9.69 2.51
CA ILE A 192 -12.43 -8.51 1.90
C ILE A 192 -12.93 -7.49 2.92
N VAL A 193 -13.32 -7.92 4.13
CA VAL A 193 -13.79 -7.03 5.20
C VAL A 193 -12.62 -6.23 5.74
N THR A 194 -11.61 -6.91 6.26
CA THR A 194 -10.38 -6.28 6.78
C THR A 194 -9.61 -5.53 5.69
N GLY A 195 -9.73 -5.96 4.42
CA GLY A 195 -9.21 -5.23 3.27
C GLY A 195 -9.84 -3.84 3.07
N CYS A 196 -11.14 -3.69 3.29
CA CYS A 196 -11.82 -2.39 3.20
C CYS A 196 -11.47 -1.49 4.39
N THR A 197 -11.60 -2.03 5.61
CA THR A 197 -11.41 -1.26 6.85
C THR A 197 -9.97 -0.75 6.97
N THR A 198 -8.98 -1.61 6.69
CA THR A 198 -7.56 -1.23 6.65
C THR A 198 -7.30 -0.14 5.62
N LEU A 199 -7.84 -0.28 4.40
CA LEU A 199 -7.63 0.70 3.33
C LEU A 199 -8.25 2.06 3.67
N PHE A 200 -9.43 2.07 4.29
CA PHE A 200 -10.08 3.31 4.70
C PHE A 200 -9.27 4.07 5.75
N ILE A 201 -8.60 3.37 6.68
CA ILE A 201 -7.70 4.01 7.64
C ILE A 201 -6.48 4.62 6.93
N TYR A 202 -5.92 3.95 5.91
CA TYR A 202 -4.90 4.56 5.05
C TYR A 202 -5.41 5.77 4.27
N TYR A 203 -6.68 5.79 3.87
CA TYR A 203 -7.31 6.97 3.27
C TYR A 203 -7.33 8.15 4.27
N LEU A 204 -7.77 7.92 5.51
CA LEU A 204 -7.73 8.96 6.56
C LEU A 204 -6.29 9.47 6.80
N PHE A 205 -5.32 8.55 6.91
CA PHE A 205 -3.95 8.89 7.25
C PHE A 205 -3.17 9.49 6.08
N ASN A 206 -3.03 8.77 4.96
CA ASN A 206 -2.15 9.17 3.86
C ASN A 206 -2.83 10.08 2.83
N GLN A 207 -4.14 9.95 2.61
CA GLN A 207 -4.84 10.77 1.62
C GLN A 207 -5.39 12.06 2.21
N LEU A 208 -5.95 12.00 3.43
CA LEU A 208 -6.52 13.16 4.11
C LEU A 208 -5.55 13.80 5.12
N ASN A 209 -4.39 13.18 5.35
CA ASN A 209 -3.31 13.74 6.16
C ASN A 209 -3.66 13.93 7.64
N PHE A 210 -4.54 13.09 8.19
CA PHE A 210 -4.75 13.01 9.64
C PHE A 210 -3.62 12.26 10.33
N SER A 211 -3.25 12.67 11.54
CA SER A 211 -2.25 11.96 12.34
C SER A 211 -2.83 10.69 12.97
N ILE A 212 -1.95 9.75 13.34
CA ILE A 212 -2.32 8.54 14.08
C ILE A 212 -3.15 8.88 15.33
N GLN A 213 -2.72 9.89 16.10
CA GLN A 213 -3.41 10.32 17.32
C GLN A 213 -4.80 10.92 17.02
N GLN A 214 -4.95 11.66 15.92
CA GLN A 214 -6.26 12.18 15.52
C GLN A 214 -7.22 11.03 15.20
N ILE A 215 -6.77 10.04 14.42
CA ILE A 215 -7.57 8.87 14.06
C ILE A 215 -7.97 8.08 15.32
N ILE A 216 -7.01 7.75 16.19
CA ILE A 216 -7.29 7.04 17.45
C ILE A 216 -8.32 7.79 18.31
N ASN A 217 -8.21 9.12 18.43
CA ASN A 217 -9.13 9.90 19.25
C ASN A 217 -10.52 10.07 18.65
N ALA A 218 -10.66 9.87 17.34
CA ALA A 218 -11.91 10.02 16.60
C ALA A 218 -12.81 8.77 16.61
N GLY A 219 -12.53 7.77 17.46
CA GLY A 219 -13.30 6.53 17.56
C GLY A 219 -14.82 6.75 17.59
N ALA A 220 -15.53 5.87 16.90
CA ALA A 220 -16.98 5.89 16.72
C ALA A 220 -17.47 4.46 16.50
N SER A 221 -18.79 4.24 16.43
CA SER A 221 -19.37 2.90 16.23
C SER A 221 -19.11 2.29 14.85
N ASN A 222 -18.56 3.06 13.91
CA ASN A 222 -18.05 2.58 12.63
C ASN A 222 -17.07 3.59 12.00
N LEU A 223 -16.41 3.20 10.91
CA LEU A 223 -15.42 4.03 10.22
C LEU A 223 -16.02 5.30 9.59
N ALA A 224 -17.30 5.29 9.17
CA ALA A 224 -17.99 6.50 8.73
C ALA A 224 -18.12 7.53 9.86
N GLY A 225 -18.41 7.06 11.09
CA GLY A 225 -18.42 7.91 12.29
C GLY A 225 -17.01 8.44 12.63
N VAL A 226 -15.96 7.63 12.45
CA VAL A 226 -14.56 8.09 12.61
C VAL A 226 -14.25 9.22 11.63
N TYR A 227 -14.63 9.04 10.36
CA TYR A 227 -14.49 10.07 9.34
C TYR A 227 -15.28 11.33 9.70
N GLN A 228 -16.51 11.20 10.19
CA GLN A 228 -17.34 12.33 10.61
C GLN A 228 -16.70 13.09 11.78
N ASN A 229 -16.17 12.38 12.78
CA ASN A 229 -15.46 13.00 13.91
C ASN A 229 -14.21 13.78 13.46
N LEU A 230 -13.50 13.28 12.44
CA LEU A 230 -12.29 13.93 11.90
C LEU A 230 -12.59 15.13 11.00
N THR A 231 -13.62 15.04 10.17
CA THR A 231 -13.87 15.98 9.06
C THR A 231 -15.08 16.89 9.27
N GLY A 232 -15.99 16.51 10.17
CA GLY A 232 -17.33 17.08 10.29
C GLY A 232 -18.30 16.70 9.17
N GLN A 233 -17.90 15.85 8.21
CA GLN A 233 -18.70 15.46 7.06
C GLN A 233 -19.38 14.10 7.28
N PRO A 234 -20.66 13.93 6.86
CA PRO A 234 -21.45 12.75 7.18
C PRO A 234 -21.16 11.53 6.28
N ASP A 235 -20.49 11.71 5.14
CA ASP A 235 -20.27 10.63 4.15
C ASP A 235 -18.79 10.41 3.85
N GLY A 236 -18.20 9.46 4.56
CA GLY A 236 -16.84 8.98 4.29
C GLY A 236 -16.77 7.99 3.13
N TRP A 237 -17.81 7.18 2.93
CA TRP A 237 -17.79 6.07 1.99
C TRP A 237 -17.84 6.52 0.54
N GLY A 238 -18.78 7.41 0.18
CA GLY A 238 -18.92 7.89 -1.19
C GLY A 238 -17.63 8.55 -1.69
N SER A 239 -17.08 9.46 -0.88
CA SER A 239 -15.82 10.15 -1.17
C SER A 239 -14.64 9.17 -1.33
N PHE A 240 -14.55 8.17 -0.46
CA PHE A 240 -13.50 7.15 -0.52
C PHE A 240 -13.62 6.26 -1.76
N LEU A 241 -14.81 5.70 -2.00
CA LEU A 241 -15.04 4.78 -3.11
C LEU A 241 -14.90 5.49 -4.46
N ASP A 242 -15.40 6.71 -4.59
CA ASP A 242 -15.25 7.51 -5.81
C ASP A 242 -13.79 7.79 -6.14
N LEU A 243 -12.98 8.10 -5.12
CA LEU A 243 -11.54 8.28 -5.29
C LEU A 243 -10.89 6.97 -5.76
N VAL A 244 -11.14 5.85 -5.08
CA VAL A 244 -10.56 4.55 -5.44
C VAL A 244 -10.98 4.13 -6.85
N ASN A 245 -12.25 4.29 -7.22
CA ASN A 245 -12.75 3.94 -8.55
C ASN A 245 -12.19 4.84 -9.66
N ARG A 246 -11.96 6.13 -9.37
CA ARG A 246 -11.38 7.08 -10.33
C ARG A 246 -9.92 6.76 -10.63
N TYR A 247 -9.12 6.44 -9.62
CA TYR A 247 -7.67 6.19 -9.79
C TYR A 247 -7.33 4.72 -10.07
N TYR A 248 -8.18 3.79 -9.62
CA TYR A 248 -8.02 2.35 -9.78
C TYR A 248 -9.29 1.70 -10.35
N PRO A 249 -9.73 2.06 -11.57
CA PRO A 249 -10.98 1.54 -12.12
C PRO A 249 -10.90 0.01 -12.35
N PRO A 250 -11.96 -0.75 -12.05
CA PRO A 250 -11.96 -2.22 -12.15
C PRO A 250 -11.58 -2.80 -13.52
N VAL A 251 -11.72 -2.02 -14.60
CA VAL A 251 -11.35 -2.44 -15.96
C VAL A 251 -9.86 -2.78 -16.13
N PHE A 252 -8.99 -2.26 -15.26
CA PHE A 252 -7.55 -2.60 -15.26
C PHE A 252 -7.14 -3.52 -14.11
N SER A 253 -8.11 -4.10 -13.39
CA SER A 253 -7.84 -5.14 -12.39
C SER A 253 -7.18 -6.36 -13.06
N PRO A 254 -6.24 -7.07 -12.39
CA PRO A 254 -5.82 -6.89 -11.01
C PRO A 254 -4.72 -5.83 -10.82
N TYR A 255 -4.84 -5.07 -9.74
CA TYR A 255 -3.81 -4.23 -9.16
C TYR A 255 -2.98 -4.99 -8.13
N THR A 256 -1.67 -4.74 -8.10
CA THR A 256 -0.71 -5.39 -7.20
C THR A 256 0.13 -4.33 -6.46
N PRO A 257 -0.46 -3.56 -5.54
CA PRO A 257 0.32 -2.64 -4.70
C PRO A 257 1.34 -3.40 -3.86
N LYS A 258 2.40 -2.72 -3.42
CA LYS A 258 3.48 -3.35 -2.63
C LYS A 258 3.00 -3.84 -1.25
N GLY A 259 1.96 -3.21 -0.71
CA GLY A 259 1.33 -3.54 0.56
C GLY A 259 -0.08 -2.97 0.61
N ASP A 260 -0.56 -2.68 1.82
CA ASP A 260 -1.95 -2.28 2.03
C ASP A 260 -2.24 -0.78 1.82
N ASN A 261 -1.22 0.02 1.54
CA ASN A 261 -1.39 1.43 1.27
C ASN A 261 -1.38 1.74 -0.24
N ILE A 262 -2.48 2.29 -0.77
CA ILE A 262 -2.56 2.84 -2.14
C ILE A 262 -2.58 4.38 -2.17
N PHE A 263 -2.37 5.03 -1.03
CA PHE A 263 -2.47 6.47 -0.84
C PHE A 263 -1.13 7.13 -0.45
N PRO A 264 -0.95 8.43 -0.74
CA PRO A 264 -1.84 9.27 -1.53
C PRO A 264 -1.84 8.85 -3.01
N VAL A 265 -2.97 9.05 -3.68
CA VAL A 265 -3.06 8.79 -5.13
C VAL A 265 -2.14 9.76 -5.91
N SER A 266 -1.67 9.33 -7.07
CA SER A 266 -0.79 10.10 -7.96
C SER A 266 -1.58 10.67 -9.13
N ASP A 267 -1.33 11.90 -9.53
CA ASP A 267 -1.98 12.55 -10.67
C ASP A 267 -1.13 12.52 -11.93
N LEU A 268 -1.78 12.45 -13.10
CA LEU A 268 -1.12 12.61 -14.38
C LEU A 268 -0.44 13.99 -14.44
N ASN A 269 0.88 14.01 -14.66
CA ASN A 269 1.68 15.22 -14.58
C ASN A 269 2.04 15.76 -15.97
N ALA A 270 2.66 14.95 -16.81
CA ALA A 270 3.10 15.38 -18.13
C ALA A 270 3.10 14.25 -19.17
N PHE A 271 2.98 14.64 -20.44
CA PHE A 271 3.11 13.78 -21.61
C PHE A 271 3.92 14.54 -22.67
N PHE A 272 4.98 13.92 -23.20
CA PHE A 272 5.98 14.62 -24.01
C PHE A 272 6.11 14.07 -25.44
N PRO A 273 5.04 13.97 -26.24
CA PRO A 273 5.17 13.47 -27.61
C PRO A 273 6.17 14.30 -28.43
N PRO A 274 6.86 13.67 -29.40
CA PRO A 274 7.79 14.37 -30.27
C PRO A 274 7.06 15.43 -31.09
N ASN A 275 7.70 16.58 -31.25
CA ASN A 275 7.18 17.68 -32.04
C ASN A 275 8.37 18.49 -32.62
N PRO A 276 8.77 18.28 -33.89
CA PRO A 276 8.13 17.44 -34.91
C PRO A 276 8.55 15.95 -34.87
N ILE A 277 7.85 15.09 -35.61
CA ILE A 277 8.21 13.70 -35.96
C ILE A 277 8.16 13.49 -37.48
N THR A 278 9.19 12.84 -38.04
CA THR A 278 9.23 12.53 -39.48
C THR A 278 8.30 11.37 -39.82
N CYS A 279 7.48 11.51 -40.87
CA CYS A 279 6.56 10.45 -41.28
C CYS A 279 7.29 9.12 -41.59
N GLY A 280 6.68 7.99 -41.23
CA GLY A 280 7.26 6.66 -41.42
C GLY A 280 8.25 6.23 -40.33
N TYR A 281 8.54 7.11 -39.37
CA TYR A 281 9.39 6.81 -38.21
C TYR A 281 8.57 6.72 -36.94
N GLY A 282 9.16 6.09 -35.92
CA GLY A 282 8.65 6.09 -34.57
C GLY A 282 9.70 6.62 -33.58
N GLN A 283 9.22 7.11 -32.45
CA GLN A 283 10.05 7.64 -31.38
C GLN A 283 9.47 7.25 -30.02
N THR A 284 10.35 6.86 -29.09
CA THR A 284 9.97 6.64 -27.68
C THR A 284 10.06 7.96 -26.92
N THR A 285 9.02 8.26 -26.17
CA THR A 285 8.94 9.37 -25.21
C THR A 285 8.50 8.87 -23.83
N LEU A 286 8.21 9.78 -22.91
CA LEU A 286 7.74 9.51 -21.56
C LEU A 286 6.36 10.11 -21.30
N ILE A 287 5.65 9.41 -20.43
CA ILE A 287 4.51 9.93 -19.68
C ILE A 287 4.85 9.86 -18.19
N SER A 288 4.45 10.88 -17.41
CA SER A 288 4.80 10.98 -15.99
C SER A 288 3.62 11.33 -15.09
N ILE A 289 3.76 10.97 -13.82
CA ILE A 289 2.87 11.31 -12.70
C ILE A 289 3.63 12.16 -11.67
N ASP A 290 2.90 12.80 -10.77
CA ASP A 290 3.44 13.78 -9.82
C ASP A 290 4.17 13.18 -8.61
N ARG A 291 3.96 11.88 -8.34
CA ARG A 291 4.58 11.13 -7.24
C ARG A 291 4.68 9.63 -7.59
N PRO A 292 5.50 8.86 -6.87
CA PRO A 292 5.58 7.41 -7.08
C PRO A 292 4.22 6.72 -7.00
N ALA A 293 3.95 5.83 -7.94
CA ALA A 293 2.69 5.09 -8.01
C ALA A 293 2.56 4.10 -6.84
N MET A 294 1.50 4.19 -6.04
CA MET A 294 1.27 3.27 -4.90
C MET A 294 0.67 1.92 -5.34
N ALA A 295 -0.04 1.92 -6.46
CA ALA A 295 -0.43 0.74 -7.25
C ALA A 295 -0.17 1.05 -8.74
N GLN A 296 -0.35 0.09 -9.67
CA GLN A 296 -0.19 0.41 -11.10
C GLN A 296 -1.07 1.59 -11.54
N VAL A 297 -0.50 2.50 -12.33
CA VAL A 297 -1.23 3.61 -12.96
C VAL A 297 -1.38 3.31 -14.45
N ASN A 298 -2.62 3.10 -14.89
CA ASN A 298 -2.94 2.77 -16.28
C ASN A 298 -3.46 4.02 -17.00
N VAL A 299 -2.62 4.61 -17.83
CA VAL A 299 -2.95 5.81 -18.61
C VAL A 299 -3.47 5.42 -19.98
N VAL A 300 -4.65 5.92 -20.35
CA VAL A 300 -5.25 5.68 -21.67
C VAL A 300 -4.75 6.74 -22.64
N LEU A 301 -4.33 6.32 -23.83
CA LEU A 301 -3.83 7.21 -24.87
C LEU A 301 -4.69 7.13 -26.13
N THR A 302 -4.96 8.28 -26.75
CA THR A 302 -5.66 8.36 -28.04
C THR A 302 -4.98 9.35 -28.97
N SER A 303 -5.29 9.24 -30.26
CA SER A 303 -4.83 10.11 -31.34
C SER A 303 -6.03 10.59 -32.13
N ASP A 304 -6.09 11.88 -32.46
CA ASP A 304 -7.13 12.44 -33.33
C ASP A 304 -7.07 11.88 -34.77
N ASN A 305 -5.91 11.34 -35.17
CA ASN A 305 -5.72 10.69 -36.47
C ASN A 305 -4.85 9.43 -36.33
N PRO A 306 -5.43 8.30 -35.88
CA PRO A 306 -4.69 7.05 -35.68
C PRO A 306 -4.20 6.41 -37.00
N GLY A 307 -4.74 6.85 -38.15
CA GLY A 307 -4.22 6.43 -39.46
C GLY A 307 -2.85 7.06 -39.78
N LEU A 308 -2.53 8.20 -39.18
CA LEU A 308 -1.27 8.91 -39.39
C LEU A 308 -0.30 8.80 -38.20
N VAL A 309 -0.79 8.98 -36.97
CA VAL A 309 0.01 8.93 -35.74
C VAL A 309 -0.59 7.89 -34.79
N GLN A 310 0.16 6.82 -34.53
CA GLN A 310 -0.26 5.72 -33.67
C GLN A 310 0.38 5.83 -32.28
N VAL A 311 -0.42 5.56 -31.26
CA VAL A 311 -0.01 5.43 -29.86
C VAL A 311 -0.54 4.10 -29.31
N PRO A 312 0.12 3.46 -28.33
CA PRO A 312 -0.46 2.32 -27.62
C PRO A 312 -1.75 2.75 -26.94
N ALA A 313 -2.78 1.91 -26.90
CA ALA A 313 -4.07 2.28 -26.30
C ALA A 313 -3.95 2.58 -24.79
N THR A 314 -3.05 1.89 -24.09
CA THR A 314 -2.79 2.06 -22.66
C THR A 314 -1.29 1.96 -22.39
N VAL A 315 -0.80 2.76 -21.44
CA VAL A 315 0.54 2.66 -20.87
C VAL A 315 0.44 2.53 -19.36
N THR A 316 1.19 1.58 -18.79
CA THR A 316 1.22 1.33 -17.35
C THR A 316 2.48 1.88 -16.72
N ILE A 317 2.34 2.78 -15.74
CA ILE A 317 3.43 3.17 -14.85
C ILE A 317 3.47 2.15 -13.70
N PRO A 318 4.60 1.45 -13.48
CA PRO A 318 4.69 0.42 -12.46
C PRO A 318 4.69 1.02 -11.06
N VAL A 319 4.35 0.18 -10.06
CA VAL A 319 4.40 0.54 -8.64
C VAL A 319 5.79 1.08 -8.27
N GLY A 320 5.83 2.19 -7.53
CA GLY A 320 7.05 2.91 -7.16
C GLY A 320 7.66 3.77 -8.28
N GLY A 321 7.20 3.62 -9.53
CA GLY A 321 7.63 4.44 -10.66
C GLY A 321 6.92 5.80 -10.71
N THR A 322 7.54 6.77 -11.38
CA THR A 322 6.97 8.11 -11.65
C THR A 322 6.74 8.37 -13.14
N SER A 323 7.15 7.44 -14.01
CA SER A 323 7.01 7.57 -15.45
C SER A 323 7.07 6.22 -16.16
N ALA A 324 6.56 6.17 -17.39
CA ALA A 324 6.69 5.03 -18.28
C ALA A 324 7.02 5.47 -19.72
N PRO A 325 7.75 4.63 -20.48
CA PRO A 325 8.00 4.89 -21.89
C PRO A 325 6.74 4.72 -22.74
N VAL A 326 6.59 5.57 -23.76
CA VAL A 326 5.51 5.53 -24.75
C VAL A 326 6.15 5.56 -26.14
N THR A 327 5.89 4.55 -26.97
CA THR A 327 6.33 4.57 -28.37
C THR A 327 5.25 5.17 -29.24
N ILE A 328 5.59 6.21 -29.98
CA ILE A 328 4.72 6.87 -30.96
C ILE A 328 5.24 6.54 -32.34
N SER A 329 4.38 6.08 -33.23
CA SER A 329 4.73 5.72 -34.60
C SER A 329 3.96 6.58 -35.59
N THR A 330 4.53 6.78 -36.78
CA THR A 330 3.83 7.49 -37.86
C THR A 330 3.81 6.67 -39.15
N THR A 331 2.73 6.83 -39.90
CA THR A 331 2.59 6.22 -41.23
C THR A 331 3.45 6.97 -42.24
N ALA A 332 4.19 6.24 -43.08
CA ALA A 332 4.95 6.84 -44.17
C ALA A 332 4.01 7.42 -45.24
N ILE A 333 4.27 8.65 -45.67
CA ILE A 333 3.54 9.29 -46.76
C ILE A 333 4.47 9.34 -47.99
N PRO A 334 4.13 8.68 -49.11
CA PRO A 334 5.04 8.47 -50.24
C PRO A 334 5.18 9.69 -51.17
N ILE A 335 4.46 10.78 -50.88
CA ILE A 335 4.47 12.02 -51.67
C ILE A 335 4.81 13.20 -50.76
N PRO A 336 5.43 14.28 -51.27
CA PRO A 336 5.60 15.51 -50.50
C PRO A 336 4.27 16.06 -50.00
N PHE A 337 4.24 16.51 -48.75
CA PHE A 337 3.06 17.09 -48.11
C PHE A 337 3.48 18.23 -47.17
N ALA A 338 2.56 19.16 -46.90
CA ALA A 338 2.76 20.18 -45.87
C ALA A 338 2.67 19.54 -44.47
N PRO A 339 3.42 20.01 -43.45
CA PRO A 339 3.34 19.48 -42.09
C PRO A 339 1.90 19.33 -41.60
N GLN A 340 1.60 18.22 -40.93
CA GLN A 340 0.28 17.91 -40.39
C GLN A 340 0.33 17.87 -38.87
N ILE A 341 -0.58 18.56 -38.20
CA ILE A 341 -0.68 18.53 -36.73
C ILE A 341 -1.73 17.51 -36.32
N VAL A 342 -1.36 16.57 -35.46
CA VAL A 342 -2.28 15.60 -34.85
C VAL A 342 -2.20 15.77 -33.33
N ASN A 343 -3.34 15.96 -32.66
CA ASN A 343 -3.34 15.97 -31.20
C ASN A 343 -3.33 14.53 -30.67
N LEU A 344 -2.53 14.35 -29.63
CA LEU A 344 -2.47 13.13 -28.84
C LEU A 344 -2.99 13.44 -27.44
N HIS A 345 -3.78 12.53 -26.89
CA HIS A 345 -4.39 12.69 -25.58
C HIS A 345 -3.92 11.59 -24.64
N ALA A 346 -3.52 11.97 -23.44
CA ALA A 346 -3.25 11.07 -22.34
C ALA A 346 -4.25 11.31 -21.22
N SER A 347 -5.00 10.28 -20.81
CA SER A 347 -6.09 10.39 -19.85
C SER A 347 -5.93 9.40 -18.69
N TYR A 348 -6.00 9.93 -17.48
CA TYR A 348 -5.97 9.13 -16.24
C TYR A 348 -6.71 9.87 -15.12
N ALA A 349 -7.49 9.14 -14.32
CA ALA A 349 -8.22 9.67 -13.17
C ALA A 349 -9.07 10.93 -13.44
N GLY A 350 -9.65 11.04 -14.66
CA GLY A 350 -10.45 12.19 -15.07
C GLY A 350 -9.65 13.40 -15.57
N LYS A 351 -8.31 13.36 -15.53
CA LYS A 351 -7.43 14.37 -16.12
C LYS A 351 -6.98 13.93 -17.51
N THR A 352 -7.08 14.84 -18.48
CA THR A 352 -6.57 14.64 -19.84
C THR A 352 -5.52 15.70 -20.18
N ILE A 353 -4.33 15.26 -20.60
CA ILE A 353 -3.30 16.10 -21.19
C ILE A 353 -3.38 15.96 -22.71
N THR A 354 -3.55 17.07 -23.41
CA THR A 354 -3.57 17.12 -24.88
C THR A 354 -2.32 17.81 -25.38
N VAL A 355 -1.60 17.17 -26.30
CA VAL A 355 -0.38 17.73 -26.89
C VAL A 355 -0.39 17.55 -28.40
N ALA A 356 0.01 18.59 -29.11
CA ALA A 356 0.14 18.57 -30.56
C ALA A 356 1.43 17.85 -30.98
N CYS A 357 1.32 16.97 -31.98
CA CYS A 357 2.42 16.28 -32.64
C CYS A 357 2.43 16.71 -34.12
N GLU A 358 3.45 17.46 -34.54
CA GLU A 358 3.63 17.84 -35.94
C GLU A 358 4.33 16.71 -36.70
N VAL A 359 3.67 16.18 -37.72
CA VAL A 359 4.21 15.20 -38.65
C VAL A 359 4.78 15.91 -39.87
N VAL A 360 6.07 15.74 -40.13
CA VAL A 360 6.79 16.40 -41.22
C VAL A 360 7.25 15.39 -42.29
N PRO A 361 7.35 15.81 -43.58
CA PRO A 361 7.98 14.98 -44.60
C PRO A 361 9.48 14.79 -44.32
N PRO A 362 10.09 13.70 -44.77
CA PRO A 362 11.54 13.57 -44.75
C PRO A 362 12.17 14.65 -45.64
N TYR A 363 13.22 15.30 -45.16
CA TYR A 363 13.99 16.27 -45.94
C TYR A 363 15.31 15.64 -46.43
N LEU A 364 15.63 15.85 -47.70
CA LEU A 364 16.90 15.43 -48.28
C LEU A 364 18.02 16.35 -47.76
N THR A 365 18.89 15.83 -46.91
CA THR A 365 20.02 16.60 -46.35
C THR A 365 21.26 16.62 -47.25
N GLY A 366 21.33 15.73 -48.24
CA GLY A 366 22.41 15.69 -49.22
C GLY A 366 22.13 14.74 -50.38
N LEU A 367 22.62 15.09 -51.56
CA LEU A 367 22.64 14.23 -52.74
C LEU A 367 24.09 14.14 -53.23
N THR A 368 24.66 12.94 -53.26
CA THR A 368 26.00 12.73 -53.82
C THR A 368 25.89 11.97 -55.13
N ILE A 369 26.42 12.56 -56.20
CA ILE A 369 26.51 11.92 -57.51
C ILE A 369 27.93 11.39 -57.70
N ALA A 370 28.07 10.12 -58.01
CA ALA A 370 29.36 9.47 -58.21
C ALA A 370 29.38 8.67 -59.54
N PRO A 371 30.26 9.04 -60.50
CA PRO A 371 31.32 10.06 -60.41
C PRO A 371 30.84 11.50 -60.66
N ALA A 372 31.50 12.49 -60.05
CA ALA A 372 31.19 13.91 -60.27
C ALA A 372 31.63 14.45 -61.66
N LYS A 373 32.22 13.61 -62.51
CA LYS A 373 32.67 13.93 -63.89
C LYS A 373 32.45 12.73 -64.80
N VAL A 374 31.99 12.99 -66.03
CA VAL A 374 31.84 12.00 -67.11
C VAL A 374 32.49 12.49 -68.40
N THR A 375 32.98 11.56 -69.22
CA THR A 375 33.55 11.87 -70.54
C THR A 375 32.44 12.12 -71.56
N CYS A 376 32.61 13.13 -72.42
CA CYS A 376 31.66 13.45 -73.49
C CYS A 376 31.46 12.25 -74.44
N GLY A 377 30.20 11.92 -74.76
CA GLY A 377 29.85 10.86 -75.71
C GLY A 377 29.64 9.46 -75.13
N THR A 378 29.76 9.27 -73.81
CA THR A 378 29.55 7.97 -73.16
C THR A 378 28.26 7.94 -72.31
N MET A 379 27.39 6.94 -72.55
CA MET A 379 26.26 6.64 -71.66
C MET A 379 26.71 5.78 -70.47
N ARG A 380 26.27 6.12 -69.26
CA ARG A 380 26.45 5.30 -68.06
C ARG A 380 25.14 5.25 -67.27
N LEU A 381 24.78 4.05 -66.80
CA LEU A 381 23.65 3.87 -65.89
C LEU A 381 24.13 4.13 -64.46
N GLU A 382 23.65 5.19 -63.83
CA GLU A 382 24.04 5.56 -62.47
C GLU A 382 22.98 5.16 -61.44
N ARG A 383 23.45 4.77 -60.25
CA ARG A 383 22.59 4.42 -59.12
C ARG A 383 22.65 5.58 -58.13
N LEU A 384 21.56 6.34 -58.04
CA LEU A 384 21.37 7.36 -57.02
C LEU A 384 21.43 6.69 -55.62
N ARG A 385 22.15 7.28 -54.67
CA ARG A 385 22.17 6.88 -53.26
C ARG A 385 21.87 8.07 -52.37
#